data_AF-A0A961Q876-F1
#
_entry.id   AF-A0A961Q876-F1
#
_cell.length_a   1.000
_cell.length_b   1.000
_cell.length_c   1.000
_cell.angle_alpha   90.00
_cell.angle_beta   90.00
_cell.angle_gamma   90.00
#
_symmetry.space_group_name_H-M   'P 1'
#
loop_
_entity.id
_entity.type
_entity.pdbx_description
1 polymer ?
#
loop_
_entity_poly.entity_id
_entity_poly.type
_entity_poly.pdbx_seq_one_letter_code
_entity_poly.pdbx_strand_id
1 'polypeptide(L)'
;MTAHEIADTLVSAAALAGVFLLMGTIRRHGAFDPLNRRFLFGLSMVALLLAGRVLFWTTGIGFFDTLTLVGAGLIPLGVLLLTEGLLRRHAPRLFKWAGAAGSVLFTLLAFLPGWLAEPWLSWSLFSYQLAVFLGVGWLVVTRDRAALSSAENRMVERIALSLLLIIPAMATDYRLDQIALPVRLGGIAILYMCWLSVGLGRTQMSHGDTIRSFVVLT
;
A
#
# COMPACT_ATOMS: atom_id res chain seq x y z
N MET A 1 3.18 -24.38 -10.74
CA MET A 1 3.87 -23.24 -10.11
C MET A 1 5.36 -23.33 -10.39
N THR A 2 5.97 -22.26 -10.90
CA THR A 2 7.42 -22.10 -11.09
C THR A 2 8.10 -21.63 -9.80
N ALA A 3 9.43 -21.70 -9.71
CA ALA A 3 10.19 -21.23 -8.54
C ALA A 3 9.93 -19.73 -8.22
N HIS A 4 9.77 -18.90 -9.26
CA HIS A 4 9.44 -17.48 -9.12
C HIS A 4 8.03 -17.29 -8.53
N GLU A 5 7.04 -18.04 -9.01
CA GLU A 5 5.66 -17.99 -8.49
C GLU A 5 5.59 -18.43 -7.03
N ILE A 6 6.39 -19.43 -6.62
CA ILE A 6 6.47 -19.84 -5.22
C ILE A 6 7.02 -18.71 -4.35
N ALA A 7 8.14 -18.10 -4.76
CA ALA A 7 8.76 -17.02 -4.03
C ALA A 7 7.83 -15.79 -3.92
N ASP A 8 7.20 -15.41 -5.03
CA ASP A 8 6.24 -14.31 -5.07
C ASP A 8 5.01 -14.59 -4.18
N THR A 9 4.52 -15.84 -4.18
CA THR A 9 3.39 -16.28 -3.34
C THR A 9 3.74 -16.17 -1.86
N LEU A 10 4.92 -16.67 -1.46
CA LEU A 10 5.38 -16.61 -0.07
C LEU A 10 5.56 -15.17 0.41
N VAL A 11 6.17 -14.31 -0.42
CA VAL A 11 6.37 -12.89 -0.09
C VAL A 11 5.03 -12.15 -0.01
N SER A 12 4.09 -12.44 -0.92
CA SER A 12 2.76 -11.84 -0.90
C SER A 12 1.93 -12.30 0.30
N ALA A 13 2.04 -13.57 0.69
CA ALA A 13 1.39 -14.12 1.88
C ALA A 13 1.97 -13.53 3.18
N ALA A 14 3.29 -13.38 3.26
CA ALA A 14 3.97 -12.71 4.38
C ALA A 14 3.53 -11.24 4.47
N ALA A 15 3.50 -10.52 3.35
CA ALA A 15 3.01 -9.14 3.29
C ALA A 15 1.55 -9.04 3.73
N LEU A 16 0.69 -9.98 3.31
CA LEU A 16 -0.72 -10.03 3.69
C LEU A 16 -0.89 -10.24 5.20
N ALA A 17 -0.11 -11.15 5.80
CA ALA A 17 -0.07 -11.34 7.25
C ALA A 17 0.36 -10.05 7.97
N GLY A 18 1.41 -9.38 7.47
CA GLY A 18 1.86 -8.08 8.01
C GLY A 18 0.77 -7.00 7.95
N VAL A 19 0.01 -6.95 6.85
CA VAL A 19 -1.13 -6.03 6.71
C VAL A 19 -2.23 -6.35 7.72
N PHE A 20 -2.61 -7.62 7.91
CA PHE A 20 -3.61 -8.01 8.90
C PHE A 20 -3.18 -7.69 10.34
N LEU A 21 -1.91 -7.91 10.68
CA LEU A 21 -1.35 -7.54 11.99
C LEU A 21 -1.41 -6.03 12.21
N LEU A 22 -1.07 -5.23 11.21
CA LEU A 22 -1.16 -3.77 11.28
C LEU A 22 -2.61 -3.31 11.42
N MET A 23 -3.55 -3.87 10.63
CA MET A 23 -4.98 -3.57 10.75
C MET A 23 -5.50 -3.90 12.15
N GLY A 24 -5.11 -5.04 12.73
CA GLY A 24 -5.43 -5.42 14.09
C GLY A 24 -4.90 -4.42 15.11
N THR A 25 -3.65 -3.97 14.93
CA THR A 25 -3.02 -2.95 15.78
C THR A 25 -3.79 -1.63 15.73
N ILE A 26 -4.09 -1.11 14.55
CA ILE A 26 -4.82 0.15 14.38
C ILE A 26 -6.23 0.06 14.97
N ARG A 27 -6.92 -1.07 14.76
CA ARG A 27 -8.28 -1.28 15.30
C ARG A 27 -8.30 -1.22 16.83
N ARG A 28 -7.27 -1.78 17.49
CA ARG A 28 -7.12 -1.75 18.95
C ARG A 28 -6.84 -0.35 19.51
N HIS A 29 -6.15 0.51 18.77
CA HIS A 29 -5.80 1.88 19.20
C HIS A 29 -6.88 2.92 18.90
N GLY A 30 -8.04 2.52 18.36
CA GLY A 30 -9.20 3.40 18.14
C GLY A 30 -9.62 3.46 16.68
N ALA A 31 -10.31 2.43 16.20
CA ALA A 31 -10.81 2.33 14.82
C ALA A 31 -11.80 3.44 14.39
N PHE A 32 -12.35 4.19 15.35
CA PHE A 32 -13.37 5.21 15.11
C PHE A 32 -12.81 6.59 14.77
N ASP A 33 -11.51 6.83 15.00
CA ASP A 33 -10.85 8.04 14.52
C ASP A 33 -10.94 8.11 12.97
N PRO A 34 -11.45 9.22 12.39
CA PRO A 34 -11.52 9.41 10.94
C PRO A 34 -10.21 9.10 10.21
N LEU A 35 -9.05 9.39 10.81
CA LEU A 35 -7.75 9.08 10.22
C LEU A 35 -7.50 7.56 10.16
N ASN A 36 -7.74 6.86 11.26
CA ASN A 36 -7.60 5.40 11.33
C ASN A 36 -8.54 4.69 10.36
N ARG A 37 -9.77 5.19 10.16
CA ARG A 37 -10.69 4.67 9.14
C ARG A 37 -10.14 4.76 7.72
N ARG A 38 -9.57 5.92 7.36
CA ARG A 38 -8.95 6.13 6.04
C ARG A 38 -7.73 5.24 5.85
N PHE A 39 -6.94 5.06 6.91
CA PHE A 39 -5.78 4.17 6.85
C PHE A 39 -6.20 2.70 6.70
N LEU A 40 -7.19 2.24 7.47
CA LEU A 40 -7.77 0.90 7.35
C LEU A 40 -8.38 0.66 5.97
N PHE A 41 -9.00 1.67 5.35
CA PHE A 41 -9.48 1.58 3.98
C PHE A 41 -8.33 1.31 3.01
N GLY A 42 -7.24 2.09 3.06
CA GLY A 42 -6.05 1.86 2.24
C GLY A 42 -5.45 0.46 2.46
N LEU A 43 -5.30 0.04 3.72
CA LEU A 43 -4.82 -1.31 4.06
C LEU A 43 -5.74 -2.42 3.55
N SER A 44 -7.05 -2.20 3.53
CA SER A 44 -8.00 -3.19 3.00
C SER A 44 -7.83 -3.37 1.49
N MET A 45 -7.52 -2.30 0.74
CA MET A 45 -7.26 -2.40 -0.70
C MET A 45 -5.94 -3.12 -0.98
N VAL A 46 -4.91 -2.89 -0.17
CA VAL A 46 -3.64 -3.64 -0.22
C VAL A 46 -3.88 -5.12 0.11
N ALA A 47 -4.68 -5.42 1.14
CA ALA A 47 -5.03 -6.79 1.50
C ALA A 47 -5.80 -7.49 0.37
N LEU A 48 -6.75 -6.79 -0.28
CA LEU A 48 -7.50 -7.32 -1.43
C LEU A 48 -6.56 -7.69 -2.58
N LEU A 49 -5.62 -6.80 -2.93
CA LEU A 49 -4.61 -7.05 -3.96
C LEU A 49 -3.77 -8.29 -3.62
N LEU A 50 -3.21 -8.35 -2.42
CA LEU A 50 -2.33 -9.45 -2.01
C LEU A 50 -3.07 -10.79 -1.90
N ALA A 51 -4.30 -10.78 -1.37
CA ALA A 51 -5.12 -11.97 -1.26
C ALA A 51 -5.52 -12.48 -2.65
N GLY A 52 -5.97 -11.60 -3.55
CA GLY A 52 -6.26 -11.95 -4.95
C GLY A 52 -5.05 -12.59 -5.62
N ARG A 53 -3.87 -11.99 -5.45
CA ARG A 53 -2.61 -12.49 -6.01
C ARG A 53 -2.24 -13.89 -5.50
N VAL A 54 -2.24 -14.08 -4.19
CA VAL A 54 -1.93 -15.38 -3.57
C VAL A 54 -2.93 -16.45 -4.01
N LEU A 55 -4.23 -16.12 -4.04
CA LEU A 55 -5.28 -17.05 -4.45
C LEU A 55 -5.19 -17.38 -5.94
N PHE A 56 -4.88 -16.40 -6.79
CA PHE A 56 -4.70 -16.62 -8.22
C PHE A 56 -3.57 -17.62 -8.50
N TRP A 57 -2.38 -17.42 -7.91
CA TRP A 57 -1.25 -18.31 -8.15
C TRP A 57 -1.40 -19.71 -7.55
N THR A 58 -2.18 -19.84 -6.48
CA THR A 58 -2.42 -21.15 -5.84
C THR A 58 -3.57 -21.92 -6.47
N THR A 59 -4.59 -21.24 -7.01
CA THR A 59 -5.80 -21.89 -7.55
C THR A 59 -5.93 -21.84 -9.07
N GLY A 60 -5.29 -20.86 -9.73
CA GLY A 60 -5.42 -20.60 -11.16
C GLY A 60 -6.76 -19.97 -11.58
N ILE A 61 -7.63 -19.58 -10.64
CA ILE A 61 -8.97 -19.06 -10.96
C ILE A 61 -8.86 -17.58 -11.35
N GLY A 62 -9.21 -17.24 -12.60
CA GLY A 62 -9.10 -15.88 -13.15
C GLY A 62 -9.87 -14.79 -12.38
N PHE A 63 -10.92 -15.14 -11.64
CA PHE A 63 -11.62 -14.21 -10.75
C PHE A 63 -10.69 -13.54 -9.72
N PHE A 64 -9.69 -14.26 -9.21
CA PHE A 64 -8.74 -13.69 -8.25
C PHE A 64 -7.75 -12.72 -8.87
N ASP A 65 -7.47 -12.87 -10.17
CA ASP A 65 -6.69 -11.89 -10.93
C ASP A 65 -7.47 -10.58 -11.09
N THR A 66 -8.77 -10.66 -11.41
CA THR A 66 -9.68 -9.50 -11.39
C THR A 66 -9.68 -8.80 -10.02
N LEU A 67 -9.74 -9.54 -8.90
CA LEU A 67 -9.64 -8.94 -7.57
C LEU A 67 -8.30 -8.22 -7.33
N THR A 68 -7.20 -8.76 -7.88
CA THR A 68 -5.88 -8.15 -7.82
C THR A 68 -5.88 -6.79 -8.53
N LEU A 69 -6.45 -6.72 -9.73
CA LEU A 69 -6.59 -5.50 -10.52
C LEU A 69 -7.51 -4.47 -9.84
N VAL A 70 -8.64 -4.92 -9.28
CA VAL A 70 -9.54 -4.05 -8.50
C VAL A 70 -8.81 -3.45 -7.29
N GLY A 71 -8.10 -4.27 -6.52
CA GLY A 71 -7.27 -3.80 -5.42
C GLY A 71 -6.24 -2.77 -5.88
N ALA A 72 -5.50 -3.08 -6.95
CA ALA A 72 -4.50 -2.17 -7.53
C ALA A 72 -5.09 -0.83 -7.97
N GLY A 73 -6.28 -0.82 -8.58
CA GLY A 73 -6.99 0.40 -8.98
C GLY A 73 -7.51 1.25 -7.82
N LEU A 74 -7.81 0.63 -6.67
CA LEU A 74 -8.34 1.34 -5.49
C LEU A 74 -7.25 1.84 -4.53
N ILE A 75 -6.04 1.26 -4.55
CA ILE A 75 -4.93 1.68 -3.67
C ILE A 75 -4.60 3.18 -3.80
N PRO A 76 -4.46 3.78 -5.00
CA PRO A 76 -4.12 5.19 -5.11
C PRO A 76 -5.14 6.13 -4.47
N LEU A 77 -6.43 5.81 -4.56
CA LEU A 77 -7.48 6.54 -3.86
C LEU A 77 -7.33 6.43 -2.34
N GLY A 78 -7.03 5.23 -1.82
CA GLY A 78 -6.77 5.03 -0.39
C GLY A 78 -5.59 5.87 0.12
N VAL A 79 -4.49 5.91 -0.64
CA VAL A 79 -3.31 6.73 -0.32
C VAL A 79 -3.62 8.23 -0.38
N LEU A 80 -4.39 8.67 -1.37
CA LEU A 80 -4.81 10.07 -1.48
C LEU A 80 -5.70 10.49 -0.29
N LEU A 81 -6.72 9.71 0.05
CA LEU A 81 -7.62 9.98 1.18
C LEU A 81 -6.87 10.04 2.52
N LEU A 82 -5.93 9.12 2.73
CA LEU A 82 -5.06 9.11 3.91
C LEU A 82 -4.23 10.39 3.98
N THR A 83 -3.60 10.78 2.87
CA THR A 83 -2.76 11.98 2.80
C THR A 83 -3.56 13.26 3.07
N GLU A 84 -4.77 13.36 2.52
CA GLU A 84 -5.66 14.50 2.82
C GLU A 84 -6.07 14.56 4.30
N GLY A 85 -6.32 13.41 4.91
CA GLY A 85 -6.64 13.33 6.34
C GLY A 85 -5.49 13.82 7.21
N LEU A 86 -4.25 13.47 6.83
CA LEU A 86 -3.06 13.81 7.59
C LEU A 86 -2.64 15.26 7.43
N LEU A 87 -2.63 15.76 6.20
CA LEU A 87 -2.14 17.12 5.94
C LEU A 87 -3.16 18.19 6.34
N ARG A 88 -4.38 17.81 6.73
CA ARG A 88 -5.54 18.69 6.98
C ARG A 88 -5.80 19.70 5.83
N ARG A 89 -5.17 19.44 4.68
CA ARG A 89 -5.18 20.26 3.48
C ARG A 89 -5.92 19.49 2.41
N HIS A 90 -6.83 20.18 1.74
CA HIS A 90 -7.54 19.60 0.62
C HIS A 90 -6.58 19.51 -0.57
N ALA A 91 -6.41 18.32 -1.15
CA ALA A 91 -5.68 18.19 -2.39
C ALA A 91 -6.39 19.03 -3.48
N PRO A 92 -5.66 19.54 -4.48
CA PRO A 92 -6.27 20.26 -5.60
C PRO A 92 -7.39 19.41 -6.22
N ARG A 93 -8.50 20.05 -6.63
CA ARG A 93 -9.68 19.35 -7.16
C ARG A 93 -9.33 18.36 -8.27
N LEU A 94 -8.35 18.70 -9.11
CA LEU A 94 -7.86 17.85 -10.17
C LEU A 94 -7.30 16.51 -9.65
N PHE A 95 -6.50 16.50 -8.58
CA PHE A 95 -5.96 15.27 -8.00
C PHE A 95 -7.05 14.39 -7.39
N LYS A 96 -8.05 15.00 -6.76
CA LYS A 96 -9.21 14.27 -6.22
C LYS A 96 -9.99 13.56 -7.33
N TRP A 97 -10.29 14.29 -8.40
CA TRP A 97 -11.00 13.73 -9.55
C TRP A 97 -10.16 12.68 -10.27
N ALA A 98 -8.87 12.92 -10.49
CA ALA A 98 -7.99 11.92 -11.09
C ALA A 98 -7.92 10.65 -10.25
N GLY A 99 -7.75 10.76 -8.94
CA GLY A 99 -7.76 9.63 -8.01
C GLY A 99 -9.08 8.85 -8.06
N ALA A 100 -10.21 9.52 -7.90
CA ALA A 100 -11.52 8.88 -7.87
C ALA A 100 -11.95 8.30 -9.23
N ALA A 101 -11.83 9.09 -10.31
CA ALA A 101 -12.20 8.66 -11.65
C ALA A 101 -11.32 7.51 -12.13
N GLY A 102 -10.01 7.55 -11.87
CA GLY A 102 -9.11 6.45 -12.18
C GLY A 102 -9.47 5.18 -11.41
N SER A 103 -9.76 5.29 -10.11
CA SER A 103 -10.18 4.13 -9.32
C SER A 103 -11.47 3.48 -9.85
N VAL A 104 -12.47 4.30 -10.20
CA VAL A 104 -13.72 3.79 -10.81
C VAL A 104 -13.42 3.14 -12.16
N LEU A 105 -12.69 3.84 -13.04
CA LEU A 105 -12.35 3.36 -14.37
C LEU A 105 -11.62 2.02 -14.32
N PHE A 106 -10.53 1.90 -13.56
CA PHE A 106 -9.74 0.68 -13.49
C PHE A 106 -10.46 -0.46 -12.77
N THR A 107 -11.34 -0.16 -11.81
CA THR A 107 -12.22 -1.18 -11.22
C THR A 107 -13.17 -1.76 -12.25
N LEU A 108 -13.75 -0.93 -13.13
CA LEU A 108 -14.63 -1.40 -14.20
C LEU A 108 -13.85 -2.16 -15.28
N LEU A 109 -12.68 -1.64 -15.68
CA LEU A 109 -11.83 -2.27 -16.69
C LEU A 109 -11.26 -3.62 -16.22
N ALA A 110 -11.12 -3.86 -14.91
CA ALA A 110 -10.64 -5.13 -14.36
C ALA A 110 -11.53 -6.35 -14.73
N PHE A 111 -12.78 -6.11 -15.14
CA PHE A 111 -13.71 -7.17 -15.58
C PHE A 111 -13.63 -7.43 -17.09
N LEU A 112 -12.81 -6.69 -17.84
CA LEU A 112 -12.58 -6.99 -19.25
C LEU A 112 -11.77 -8.29 -19.40
N PRO A 113 -12.06 -9.10 -20.43
CA PRO A 113 -11.25 -10.28 -20.72
C PRO A 113 -9.78 -9.91 -20.97
N GLY A 114 -8.84 -10.64 -20.37
CA GLY A 114 -7.40 -10.33 -20.46
C GLY A 114 -6.86 -10.25 -21.90
N TRP A 115 -7.39 -11.06 -22.82
CA TRP A 115 -7.00 -11.02 -24.25
C TRP A 115 -7.38 -9.71 -24.96
N LEU A 116 -8.34 -8.95 -24.42
CA LEU A 116 -8.79 -7.66 -24.95
C LEU A 116 -8.11 -6.48 -24.25
N ALA A 117 -7.77 -6.66 -22.98
CA ALA A 117 -7.29 -5.59 -22.10
C ALA A 117 -5.76 -5.52 -21.99
N GLU A 118 -5.06 -6.65 -22.07
CA GLU A 118 -3.60 -6.67 -22.00
C GLU A 118 -2.97 -6.42 -23.38
N PRO A 119 -1.83 -5.68 -23.45
CA PRO A 119 -1.03 -5.14 -22.35
C PRO A 119 -1.41 -3.71 -21.93
N TRP A 120 -2.32 -3.05 -22.65
CA TRP A 120 -2.57 -1.61 -22.48
C TRP A 120 -3.20 -1.28 -21.11
N LEU A 121 -3.99 -2.20 -20.54
CA LEU A 121 -4.58 -2.04 -19.20
C LEU A 121 -3.48 -1.97 -18.13
N SER A 122 -2.52 -2.89 -18.15
CA SER A 122 -1.37 -2.90 -17.24
C SER A 122 -0.57 -1.59 -17.29
N TRP A 123 -0.22 -1.13 -18.49
CA TRP A 123 0.51 0.12 -18.68
C TRP A 123 -0.29 1.35 -18.22
N SER A 124 -1.59 1.36 -18.49
CA SER A 124 -2.48 2.45 -18.08
C SER A 124 -2.64 2.49 -16.56
N LEU A 125 -2.80 1.32 -15.94
CA LEU A 125 -2.94 1.18 -14.49
C LEU A 125 -1.65 1.57 -13.78
N PHE A 126 -0.49 1.12 -14.27
CA PHE A 126 0.81 1.54 -13.78
C PHE A 126 0.98 3.06 -13.85
N SER A 127 0.66 3.67 -15.01
CA SER A 127 0.77 5.12 -15.21
C SER A 127 -0.14 5.90 -14.26
N TYR A 128 -1.36 5.41 -14.04
CA TYR A 128 -2.30 5.98 -13.08
C TYR A 128 -1.77 5.91 -11.64
N GLN A 129 -1.33 4.73 -11.19
CA GLN A 129 -0.79 4.56 -9.85
C GLN A 129 0.45 5.44 -9.64
N LEU A 130 1.34 5.49 -10.63
CA LEU A 130 2.55 6.30 -10.60
C LEU A 130 2.22 7.79 -10.48
N ALA A 131 1.30 8.30 -11.32
CA ALA A 131 0.91 9.70 -11.31
C ALA A 131 0.30 10.11 -9.95
N VAL A 132 -0.58 9.29 -9.38
CA VAL A 132 -1.20 9.58 -8.08
C VAL A 132 -0.18 9.50 -6.94
N PHE A 133 0.70 8.49 -6.93
CA PHE A 133 1.74 8.37 -5.90
C PHE A 133 2.75 9.51 -5.96
N LEU A 134 3.17 9.94 -7.15
CA LEU A 134 4.01 11.12 -7.32
C LEU A 134 3.29 12.39 -6.84
N GLY A 135 2.00 12.54 -7.17
CA GLY A 135 1.18 13.64 -6.68
C GLY A 135 1.07 13.69 -5.16
N VAL A 136 0.85 12.54 -4.53
CA VAL A 136 0.84 12.41 -3.07
C VAL A 136 2.22 12.72 -2.48
N GLY A 137 3.29 12.18 -3.06
CA GLY A 137 4.67 12.46 -2.65
C GLY A 137 4.98 13.96 -2.71
N TRP A 138 4.54 14.64 -3.78
CA TRP A 138 4.64 16.09 -3.91
C TRP A 138 3.91 16.84 -2.79
N LEU A 139 2.66 16.46 -2.48
CA LEU A 139 1.90 17.06 -1.37
C LEU A 139 2.59 16.86 -0.02
N VAL A 140 3.20 15.69 0.18
CA VAL A 140 3.93 15.35 1.40
C VAL A 140 5.23 16.15 1.54
N VAL A 141 5.96 16.39 0.45
CA VAL A 141 7.21 17.16 0.45
C VAL A 141 6.95 18.66 0.59
N THR A 142 5.91 19.17 -0.04
CA THR A 142 5.53 20.61 -0.04
C THR A 142 4.66 21.03 1.14
N ARG A 143 4.47 20.14 2.12
CA ARG A 143 3.64 20.42 3.29
C ARG A 143 4.26 21.49 4.19
N ASP A 144 3.40 22.25 4.85
CA ASP A 144 3.80 23.09 5.96
C ASP A 144 3.96 22.24 7.22
N ARG A 145 5.21 22.14 7.72
CA ARG A 145 5.52 21.36 8.93
C ARG A 145 5.09 22.07 10.21
N ALA A 146 4.98 23.40 10.21
CA ALA A 146 4.62 24.18 11.39
C ALA A 146 3.13 24.05 11.73
N ALA A 147 2.30 23.75 10.73
CA ALA A 147 0.86 23.55 10.88
C ALA A 147 0.47 22.20 11.52
N LEU A 148 1.43 21.28 11.70
CA LEU A 148 1.20 19.90 12.19
C LEU A 148 1.93 19.66 13.52
N SER A 149 1.34 18.85 14.39
CA SER A 149 2.00 18.39 15.61
C SER A 149 3.23 17.52 15.30
N SER A 150 4.13 17.37 16.28
CA SER A 150 5.32 16.53 16.13
C SER A 150 4.97 15.06 15.84
N ALA A 151 3.84 14.57 16.36
CA ALA A 151 3.36 13.22 16.09
C ALA A 151 2.85 13.06 14.65
N GLU A 152 2.07 14.02 14.16
CA GLU A 152 1.58 14.04 12.78
C GLU A 152 2.72 14.15 11.78
N ASN A 153 3.71 15.02 12.03
CA ASN A 153 4.87 15.15 11.16
C ASN A 153 5.65 13.84 11.03
N ARG A 154 5.86 13.10 12.15
CA ARG A 154 6.50 11.77 12.11
C ARG A 154 5.69 10.75 11.30
N MET A 155 4.37 10.78 11.41
CA MET A 155 3.50 9.88 10.62
C MET A 155 3.61 10.19 9.12
N VAL A 156 3.62 11.47 8.75
CA VAL A 156 3.77 11.90 7.36
C VAL A 156 5.17 11.54 6.82
N GLU A 157 6.24 11.68 7.61
CA GLU A 157 7.59 11.25 7.23
C GLU A 157 7.67 9.76 6.93
N ARG A 158 7.02 8.91 7.74
CA ARG A 158 7.01 7.46 7.48
C ARG A 158 6.21 7.08 6.24
N ILE A 159 5.13 7.81 5.93
CA ILE A 159 4.41 7.65 4.67
C ILE A 159 5.30 8.07 3.49
N ALA A 160 6.05 9.17 3.62
CA ALA A 160 7.02 9.58 2.61
C ALA A 160 8.07 8.50 2.35
N LEU A 161 8.65 7.93 3.42
CA LEU A 161 9.61 6.83 3.32
C LEU A 161 9.00 5.56 2.71
N SER A 162 7.73 5.28 3.02
CA SER A 162 7.01 4.15 2.43
C SER A 162 6.79 4.39 0.93
N LEU A 163 6.36 5.58 0.52
CA LEU A 163 6.17 5.94 -0.90
C LEU A 163 7.48 5.88 -1.68
N LEU A 164 8.58 6.33 -1.09
CA LEU A 164 9.91 6.26 -1.69
C LEU A 164 10.31 4.81 -2.04
N LEU A 165 9.89 3.84 -1.24
CA LEU A 165 10.13 2.42 -1.50
C LEU A 165 9.06 1.80 -2.43
N ILE A 166 7.79 2.19 -2.27
CA ILE A 166 6.67 1.65 -3.04
C ILE A 166 6.79 2.02 -4.53
N ILE A 167 7.16 3.25 -4.86
CA ILE A 167 7.24 3.70 -6.27
C ILE A 167 8.17 2.83 -7.12
N PRO A 168 9.46 2.61 -6.75
CA PRO A 168 10.34 1.74 -7.52
C PRO A 168 9.92 0.27 -7.43
N ALA A 169 9.43 -0.19 -6.27
CA ALA A 169 8.97 -1.57 -6.11
C ALA A 169 7.76 -1.88 -7.01
N MET A 170 6.85 -0.93 -7.19
CA MET A 170 5.68 -1.06 -8.05
C MET A 170 6.06 -1.30 -9.52
N ALA A 171 7.14 -0.69 -10.02
CA ALA A 171 7.61 -0.93 -11.38
C ALA A 171 7.95 -2.42 -11.62
N THR A 172 8.41 -3.12 -10.58
CA THR A 172 8.73 -4.56 -10.66
C THR A 172 7.47 -5.44 -10.73
N ASP A 173 6.35 -4.98 -10.17
CA ASP A 173 5.08 -5.71 -10.19
C ASP A 173 4.45 -5.73 -11.59
N TYR A 174 4.74 -4.75 -12.44
CA TYR A 174 4.25 -4.70 -13.83
C TYR A 174 5.18 -5.39 -14.83
N ARG A 175 6.29 -5.99 -14.35
CA ARG A 175 7.26 -6.75 -15.16
C ARG A 175 7.56 -6.09 -16.50
N LEU A 176 7.90 -4.80 -16.48
CA LEU A 176 8.46 -4.09 -17.63
C LEU A 176 9.55 -5.00 -18.21
N ASP A 177 9.35 -5.53 -19.42
CA ASP A 177 9.80 -6.83 -19.97
C ASP A 177 11.32 -7.15 -19.96
N GLN A 178 12.16 -6.43 -19.21
CA GLN A 178 13.61 -6.52 -19.22
C GLN A 178 14.26 -6.70 -17.84
N ILE A 179 13.49 -6.65 -16.73
CA ILE A 179 14.05 -6.78 -15.38
C ILE A 179 13.76 -8.19 -14.84
N ALA A 180 14.72 -9.09 -15.00
CA ALA A 180 14.69 -10.45 -14.44
C ALA A 180 14.97 -10.41 -12.91
N LEU A 181 14.03 -9.89 -12.14
CA LEU A 181 14.07 -10.00 -10.68
C LEU A 181 13.49 -11.35 -10.23
N PRO A 182 14.13 -12.02 -9.25
CA PRO A 182 13.66 -13.31 -8.76
C PRO A 182 12.31 -13.23 -8.04
N VAL A 183 11.96 -12.04 -7.54
CA VAL A 183 10.74 -11.76 -6.77
C VAL A 183 10.23 -10.35 -7.08
N ARG A 184 8.90 -10.20 -7.14
CA ARG A 184 8.19 -8.91 -7.19
C ARG A 184 8.40 -8.12 -5.89
N LEU A 185 9.03 -6.96 -5.99
CA LEU A 185 9.41 -6.15 -4.84
C LEU A 185 8.20 -5.49 -4.14
N GLY A 186 7.02 -5.47 -4.76
CA GLY A 186 5.82 -4.87 -4.18
C GLY A 186 5.46 -5.43 -2.79
N GLY A 187 5.57 -6.76 -2.61
CA GLY A 187 5.32 -7.38 -1.31
C GLY A 187 6.35 -6.97 -0.24
N ILE A 188 7.61 -6.79 -0.63
CA ILE A 188 8.68 -6.31 0.25
C ILE A 188 8.43 -4.86 0.67
N ALA A 189 8.02 -3.99 -0.27
CA ALA A 189 7.68 -2.61 0.03
C ALA A 189 6.51 -2.50 1.01
N ILE A 190 5.50 -3.37 0.87
CA ILE A 190 4.36 -3.44 1.80
C ILE A 190 4.82 -3.90 3.19
N LEU A 191 5.68 -4.92 3.28
CA LEU A 191 6.25 -5.37 4.57
C LEU A 191 7.01 -4.25 5.27
N TYR A 192 7.83 -3.50 4.53
CA TYR A 192 8.56 -2.36 5.06
C TYR A 192 7.62 -1.24 5.54
N MET A 193 6.56 -0.93 4.77
CA MET A 193 5.51 -0.01 5.19
C MET A 193 4.83 -0.48 6.47
N CYS A 194 4.51 -1.77 6.60
CA CYS A 194 3.94 -2.35 7.82
C CYS A 194 4.89 -2.17 9.01
N TRP A 195 6.17 -2.47 8.83
CA TRP A 195 7.20 -2.31 9.86
C TRP A 195 7.33 -0.84 10.32
N LEU A 196 7.40 0.10 9.36
CA LEU A 196 7.41 1.54 9.64
C LEU A 196 6.13 1.97 10.38
N SER A 197 4.98 1.43 10.03
CA SER A 197 3.70 1.83 10.63
C SER A 197 3.55 1.30 12.06
N VAL A 198 3.95 0.06 12.33
CA VAL A 198 3.93 -0.52 13.70
C VAL A 198 4.89 0.24 14.63
N GLY A 199 6.04 0.69 14.12
CA GLY A 199 6.98 1.47 14.91
C GLY A 199 6.44 2.84 15.37
N LEU A 200 5.27 3.31 14.91
CA LEU A 200 4.64 4.56 15.37
C LEU A 200 4.04 4.41 16.76
N GLY A 201 3.50 3.23 17.10
CA GLY A 201 2.96 2.94 18.43
C GLY A 201 4.06 2.73 19.49
N ARG A 202 5.30 2.50 19.06
CA ARG A 202 6.44 2.17 19.94
C ARG A 202 7.16 3.38 20.54
N THR A 203 6.80 4.62 20.20
CA THR A 203 7.44 5.81 20.81
C THR A 203 7.08 6.05 22.29
N GLN A 204 6.39 5.11 22.95
CA GLN A 204 6.29 5.05 24.41
C GLN A 204 7.06 3.88 25.05
N MET A 205 7.77 3.04 24.28
CA MET A 205 8.72 2.10 24.86
C MET A 205 10.03 2.82 25.09
N SER A 206 10.21 3.30 26.32
CA SER A 206 11.51 3.68 26.85
C SER A 206 12.51 2.56 26.50
N HIS A 207 13.75 2.90 26.16
CA HIS A 207 14.82 1.92 25.91
C HIS A 207 14.94 0.88 27.06
N GLY A 208 14.46 1.21 28.26
CA GLY A 208 14.36 0.29 29.41
C GLY A 208 13.40 -0.89 29.22
N ASP A 209 12.34 -0.78 28.42
CA ASP A 209 11.36 -1.87 28.25
C ASP A 209 11.88 -2.99 27.34
N THR A 210 12.74 -2.63 26.38
CA THR A 210 13.42 -3.63 25.53
C THR A 210 14.40 -4.45 26.36
N ILE A 211 15.13 -3.82 27.29
CA ILE A 211 16.05 -4.50 28.19
C ILE A 211 15.28 -5.41 29.18
N ARG A 212 14.16 -4.92 29.74
CA ARG A 212 13.33 -5.74 30.65
C ARG A 212 12.73 -6.97 29.96
N SER A 213 12.35 -6.88 28.68
CA SER A 213 11.86 -8.03 27.93
C SER A 213 12.91 -9.13 27.72
N PHE A 214 14.19 -8.77 27.69
CA PHE A 214 15.30 -9.73 27.63
C PHE A 214 15.67 -10.31 29.01
N VAL A 215 15.55 -9.52 30.08
CA VAL A 215 15.88 -9.97 31.44
C VAL A 215 14.82 -10.91 32.02
N VAL A 216 13.55 -10.82 31.60
CA VAL A 216 12.49 -11.74 32.06
C VAL A 216 12.58 -13.13 31.38
N LEU A 217 13.41 -13.27 30.34
CA LEU A 217 13.64 -14.54 29.62
C LEU A 217 14.93 -15.26 30.03
N THR A 218 15.61 -14.81 31.09
CA THR A 218 16.75 -15.49 31.72
C THR A 218 16.42 -15.83 33.16
#